data_AF-A0ABD1T3L9-F1
#
_entry.id   AF-A0ABD1T3L9-F1
#
_cell.length_a   1.000
_cell.length_b   1.000
_cell.length_c   1.000
_cell.angle_alpha   90.00
_cell.angle_beta   90.00
_cell.angle_gamma   90.00
#
_symmetry.space_group_name_H-M   'P 1'
#
loop_
_entity.id
_entity.type
_entity.pdbx_description
1 polymer ?
#
loop_
_entity_poly.entity_id
_entity_poly.type
_entity_poly.pdbx_seq_one_letter_code
_entity_poly.pdbx_strand_id
1 'polypeptide(L)'
;MVACLLYSAPDVLPRRHFSSSFGAQDAIVLLQKCTNFKQMKQIHAKIIRNGLDKEQLIVTKLLRLCSVYRKIDYATLVFHQIQKQNPQTFTWNLLIRAYNY
;
A
#
# COMPACT_ATOMS: atom_id res chain seq x y z
N MET A 1 33.65 32.94 -34.53
CA MET A 1 34.15 31.58 -34.83
C MET A 1 33.90 30.74 -33.58
N VAL A 2 32.71 30.15 -33.46
CA VAL A 2 32.41 28.69 -33.52
C VAL A 2 33.18 27.88 -32.45
N ALA A 3 32.66 26.94 -31.67
CA ALA A 3 31.38 26.51 -31.10
C ALA A 3 31.71 25.18 -30.33
N CYS A 4 30.81 24.74 -29.45
CA CYS A 4 30.70 23.38 -28.89
C CYS A 4 31.62 22.98 -27.72
N LEU A 5 31.20 22.24 -26.69
CA LEU A 5 29.93 21.89 -26.02
C LEU A 5 30.36 20.94 -24.88
N LEU A 6 29.77 21.09 -23.69
CA LEU A 6 29.60 20.12 -22.58
C LEU A 6 30.30 18.75 -22.68
N TYR A 7 31.17 18.38 -21.72
CA TYR A 7 31.45 16.99 -21.24
C TYR A 7 32.31 17.15 -19.95
N SER A 8 32.07 16.57 -18.78
CA SER A 8 31.22 15.42 -18.41
C SER A 8 30.91 15.50 -16.92
N ALA A 9 29.65 15.26 -16.55
CA ALA A 9 29.31 14.80 -15.20
C ALA A 9 29.96 13.42 -14.97
N PRO A 10 30.55 13.12 -13.80
CA PRO A 10 30.98 11.77 -13.50
C PRO A 10 29.74 10.89 -13.35
N ASP A 11 29.62 9.92 -14.26
CA ASP A 11 28.67 8.82 -14.32
C ASP A 11 28.05 8.43 -12.97
N VAL A 12 26.82 8.91 -12.72
CA VAL A 12 25.87 8.16 -11.91
C VAL A 12 25.58 6.88 -12.69
N LEU A 13 26.28 5.81 -12.33
CA LEU A 13 26.02 4.46 -12.83
C LEU A 13 24.51 4.25 -12.93
N PRO A 14 23.98 3.82 -14.09
CA PRO A 14 22.61 3.38 -14.15
C PRO A 14 22.57 2.10 -13.33
N ARG A 15 22.18 2.21 -12.06
CA ARG A 15 21.80 1.05 -11.25
C ARG A 15 20.61 0.44 -11.97
N ARG A 16 20.89 -0.50 -12.88
CA ARG A 16 19.93 -1.46 -13.41
C ARG A 16 19.48 -2.33 -12.25
N HIS A 17 18.68 -1.75 -11.35
CA HIS A 17 17.71 -2.53 -10.64
C HIS A 17 16.66 -2.86 -11.69
N PHE A 18 16.71 -4.09 -12.20
CA PHE A 18 15.46 -4.79 -12.50
C PHE A 18 14.72 -4.93 -11.16
N SER A 19 14.21 -3.83 -10.61
CA SER A 19 13.22 -3.89 -9.56
C SER A 19 11.96 -4.30 -10.29
N SER A 20 11.55 -5.56 -10.14
CA SER A 20 10.14 -5.89 -10.19
C SER A 20 9.47 -5.01 -9.12
N SER A 21 9.09 -3.81 -9.53
CA SER A 21 8.50 -2.81 -8.64
C SER A 21 7.22 -3.43 -8.11
N PHE A 22 7.14 -3.65 -6.81
CA PHE A 22 5.93 -4.17 -6.19
C PHE A 22 4.84 -3.09 -6.33
N GLY A 23 3.88 -3.37 -7.22
CA GLY A 23 2.81 -2.46 -7.60
C GLY A 23 1.48 -2.81 -6.94
N ALA A 24 0.47 -1.99 -7.22
CA ALA A 24 -0.88 -2.17 -6.67
C ALA A 24 -1.49 -3.54 -7.03
N GLN A 25 -1.27 -4.03 -8.25
CA GLN A 25 -1.77 -5.34 -8.68
C GLN A 25 -1.11 -6.49 -7.91
N ASP A 26 0.20 -6.43 -7.69
CA ASP A 26 0.91 -7.42 -6.87
C ASP A 26 0.36 -7.45 -5.44
N ALA A 27 0.13 -6.28 -4.85
CA ALA A 27 -0.46 -6.15 -3.53
C ALA A 27 -1.84 -6.81 -3.46
N ILE A 28 -2.71 -6.56 -4.45
CA ILE A 28 -4.05 -7.14 -4.52
C ILE A 28 -3.99 -8.66 -4.64
N VAL A 29 -3.10 -9.20 -5.48
CA VAL A 29 -2.92 -10.65 -5.67
C VAL A 29 -2.39 -11.29 -4.38
N LEU A 30 -1.42 -10.67 -3.71
CA LEU A 30 -0.91 -11.19 -2.44
C LEU A 30 -1.98 -11.17 -1.34
N LEU A 31 -2.79 -10.10 -1.26
CA LEU A 31 -3.92 -10.02 -0.33
C LEU A 31 -5.01 -11.06 -0.63
N GLN A 32 -5.17 -11.51 -1.88
CA GLN A 32 -6.08 -12.62 -2.22
C GLN A 32 -5.55 -13.97 -1.79
N LYS A 33 -4.24 -14.16 -1.85
CA LYS A 33 -3.58 -15.43 -1.56
C LYS A 33 -3.22 -15.60 -0.09
N CYS A 34 -3.31 -14.55 0.73
CA CYS A 34 -2.94 -14.65 2.14
C CYS A 34 -3.91 -15.56 2.90
N THR A 35 -3.37 -16.49 3.70
CA THR A 35 -4.19 -17.49 4.42
C THR A 35 -4.33 -17.18 5.90
N ASN A 36 -3.48 -16.31 6.44
CA ASN A 36 -3.49 -15.96 7.84
C ASN A 36 -3.15 -14.48 8.08
N PHE A 37 -3.50 -14.01 9.27
CA PHE A 37 -3.31 -12.62 9.66
C PHE A 37 -1.83 -12.19 9.72
N LYS A 38 -0.91 -13.11 10.02
CA LYS A 38 0.53 -12.81 10.04
C LYS A 38 1.03 -12.44 8.64
N GLN A 39 0.63 -13.21 7.62
CA GLN A 39 0.93 -12.88 6.22
C GLN A 39 0.28 -11.57 5.79
N MET A 40 -0.99 -11.35 6.17
CA MET A 40 -1.68 -10.08 5.89
C MET A 40 -0.88 -8.87 6.43
N LYS A 41 -0.36 -8.94 7.66
CA LYS A 41 0.48 -7.87 8.23
C LYS A 41 1.78 -7.66 7.47
N GLN A 42 2.45 -8.73 7.02
CA GLN A 42 3.66 -8.63 6.21
C GLN A 42 3.38 -7.96 4.86
N ILE A 43 2.25 -8.31 4.23
CA ILE A 43 1.82 -7.69 2.98
C ILE A 43 1.47 -6.21 3.22
N HIS A 44 0.78 -5.88 4.31
CA HIS A 44 0.49 -4.50 4.67
C HIS A 44 1.77 -3.67 4.89
N ALA A 45 2.78 -4.21 5.57
CA ALA A 45 4.07 -3.52 5.71
C ALA A 45 4.74 -3.25 4.35
N LYS A 46 4.64 -4.20 3.40
CA LYS A 46 5.14 -4.02 2.03
C LYS A 46 4.36 -2.95 1.27
N ILE A 47 3.04 -2.89 1.43
CA ILE A 47 2.17 -1.84 0.88
C ILE A 47 2.60 -0.46 1.36
N ILE A 48 2.82 -0.28 2.67
CA ILE A 48 3.27 0.99 3.26
C ILE A 48 4.65 1.39 2.72
N ARG A 49 5.61 0.47 2.72
CA ARG A 49 6.98 0.72 2.24
C ARG A 49 7.01 1.18 0.77
N ASN A 50 6.04 0.76 -0.02
CA ASN A 50 5.91 1.10 -1.43
C ASN A 50 4.95 2.27 -1.70
N GLY A 51 4.41 2.92 -0.65
CA GLY A 51 3.51 4.07 -0.78
C GLY A 51 2.13 3.73 -1.36
N LEU A 52 1.74 2.46 -1.30
CA LEU A 52 0.47 1.94 -1.84
C LEU A 52 -0.66 1.97 -0.80
N ASP A 53 -0.40 2.47 0.41
CA ASP A 53 -1.34 2.53 1.52
C ASP A 53 -2.48 3.54 1.32
N LYS A 54 -2.40 4.36 0.26
CA LYS A 54 -3.41 5.34 -0.14
C LYS A 54 -4.41 4.79 -1.16
N GLU A 55 -4.09 3.67 -1.79
CA GLU A 55 -4.91 3.06 -2.84
C GLU A 55 -6.21 2.52 -2.24
N GLN A 56 -7.34 3.13 -2.60
CA GLN A 56 -8.66 2.82 -2.02
C GLN A 56 -9.02 1.34 -2.15
N LEU A 57 -8.67 0.70 -3.26
CA LEU A 57 -8.91 -0.72 -3.48
C LEU A 57 -8.11 -1.61 -2.52
N ILE A 58 -6.83 -1.26 -2.28
CA ILE A 58 -5.95 -2.00 -1.37
C ILE A 58 -6.45 -1.84 0.06
N VAL A 59 -6.74 -0.61 0.45
CA VAL A 59 -7.33 -0.23 1.74
C VAL A 59 -8.62 -1.01 2.02
N THR A 60 -9.55 -1.01 1.08
CA THR A 60 -10.85 -1.69 1.24
C THR A 60 -10.64 -3.19 1.45
N LYS A 61 -9.66 -3.78 0.75
CA LYS A 61 -9.34 -5.19 0.86
C LYS A 61 -8.68 -5.54 2.18
N LEU A 62 -7.77 -4.69 2.67
CA LEU A 62 -7.19 -4.81 4.01
C LEU A 62 -8.27 -4.78 5.09
N LEU A 63 -9.20 -3.82 5.03
CA LEU A 63 -10.29 -3.71 6.01
C LEU A 63 -11.23 -4.93 5.97
N ARG A 64 -11.57 -5.44 4.78
CA ARG A 64 -12.32 -6.71 4.66
C ARG A 64 -11.59 -7.88 5.31
N LEU A 65 -10.29 -8.04 5.05
CA LEU A 65 -9.49 -9.11 5.66
C LEU A 65 -9.39 -8.97 7.18
N CYS A 66 -9.31 -7.74 7.69
CA CYS A 66 -9.33 -7.50 9.13
C CYS A 66 -10.66 -7.95 9.76
N SER A 67 -11.79 -7.70 9.10
CA SER A 67 -13.10 -8.20 9.53
C SER A 67 -13.15 -9.74 9.50
N VAL A 68 -12.68 -10.37 8.41
CA VAL A 68 -12.61 -11.84 8.29
C VAL A 68 -11.77 -12.48 9.41
N TYR A 69 -10.63 -11.88 9.75
CA TYR A 69 -9.77 -12.35 10.83
C TYR A 69 -10.20 -11.89 12.23
N ARG A 70 -11.33 -11.15 12.34
CA ARG A 70 -11.84 -10.55 13.58
C ARG A 70 -10.79 -9.71 14.32
N LYS A 71 -10.02 -8.91 13.56
CA LYS A 71 -8.97 -8.02 14.07
C LYS A 71 -9.40 -6.56 13.94
N ILE A 72 -10.39 -6.18 14.76
CA ILE A 72 -11.00 -4.85 14.75
C ILE A 72 -10.00 -3.76 15.18
N ASP A 73 -9.12 -4.05 16.15
CA ASP A 73 -8.05 -3.13 16.55
C ASP A 73 -7.15 -2.77 15.37
N TYR A 74 -6.82 -3.78 14.56
CA TYR A 74 -5.99 -3.58 13.37
C TYR A 74 -6.76 -2.87 12.25
N ALA A 75 -8.04 -3.18 12.05
CA ALA A 75 -8.89 -2.44 11.12
C ALA A 75 -8.91 -0.94 11.46
N THR A 76 -9.00 -0.61 12.75
CA THR A 76 -8.96 0.77 13.24
C THR A 76 -7.61 1.44 12.97
N LEU A 77 -6.50 0.72 13.14
CA LEU A 77 -5.17 1.24 12.78
C LEU A 77 -5.04 1.55 11.29
N VAL A 78 -5.49 0.62 10.42
CA VAL A 78 -5.53 0.83 8.97
C VAL A 78 -6.38 2.05 8.64
N PHE A 79 -7.56 2.16 9.26
CA PHE A 79 -8.47 3.29 9.07
C PHE A 79 -7.85 4.65 9.43
N HIS A 80 -7.24 4.76 10.61
CA HIS A 80 -6.60 6.00 11.04
C HIS A 80 -5.49 6.45 10.09
N GLN A 81 -4.77 5.51 9.47
CA GLN A 81 -3.74 5.84 8.49
C GLN A 81 -4.33 6.48 7.22
N ILE A 82 -5.53 6.07 6.81
CA ILE A 82 -6.26 6.64 5.66
C ILE A 82 -6.88 8.00 6.02
N GLN A 83 -7.46 8.11 7.21
CA GLN A 83 -8.13 9.34 7.68
C GLN A 83 -7.18 10.54 7.69
N LYS A 84 -5.88 10.32 7.92
CA LYS A 84 -4.86 11.38 7.89
C LYS A 84 -4.68 12.03 6.51
N GLN A 85 -5.17 11.41 5.43
CA GLN A 85 -4.87 11.86 4.07
C GLN A 85 -6.07 12.41 3.29
N ASN A 86 -7.27 11.86 3.46
CA ASN A 86 -8.56 12.49 3.12
C ASN A 86 -9.71 11.54 3.51
N PRO A 87 -10.55 11.83 4.51
CA PRO A 87 -11.60 10.91 4.93
C PRO A 87 -12.77 10.89 3.92
N GLN A 88 -12.85 9.86 3.08
CA GLN A 88 -14.05 9.62 2.29
C GLN A 88 -15.16 8.99 3.15
N THR A 89 -16.41 9.41 2.96
CA THR A 89 -17.60 8.93 3.68
C THR A 89 -17.76 7.40 3.62
N PHE A 90 -17.33 6.78 2.53
CA PHE A 90 -17.34 5.32 2.37
C PHE A 90 -16.53 4.59 3.45
N THR A 91 -15.40 5.14 3.87
CA THR A 91 -14.51 4.50 4.82
C THR A 91 -15.18 4.40 6.21
N TRP A 92 -15.91 5.44 6.63
CA TRP A 92 -16.65 5.44 7.89
C TRP A 92 -17.73 4.35 7.93
N ASN A 93 -18.46 4.18 6.82
CA ASN A 93 -19.47 3.13 6.70
C ASN A 93 -18.87 1.72 6.83
N LEU A 94 -17.65 1.53 6.33
CA LEU A 94 -16.94 0.25 6.44
C LEU A 94 -16.49 -0.04 7.89
N LEU A 95 -16.04 0.99 8.61
CA LEU A 95 -15.73 0.88 10.04
C LEU A 95 -16.96 0.51 10.87
N ILE A 96 -18.08 1.23 10.69
CA ILE A 96 -19.33 0.95 11.40
C ILE A 96 -19.74 -0.51 11.19
N ARG A 97 -19.68 -1.01 9.95
CA ARG A 97 -19.97 -2.43 9.66
C ARG A 97 -19.01 -3.39 10.34
N ALA A 98 -17.72 -3.06 10.43
CA ALA A 98 -16.72 -3.90 11.09
C ALA A 98 -16.92 -3.99 12.62
N TYR A 99 -17.50 -2.97 13.25
CA TYR A 99 -17.84 -2.98 14.67
C TYR A 99 -19.18 -3.68 14.98
N ASN A 100 -20.05 -3.86 13.98
CA ASN A 100 -21.38 -4.47 14.15
C ASN A 100 -21.41 -5.98 13.82
N TYR A 101 -20.26 -6.64 13.67
CA TYR A 101 -20.14 -8.07 13.34
C TYR A 101 -19.05 -8.75 14.16
#